data_AF-A0A8J3Q6J8-F1
#
_entry.id   AF-A0A8J3Q6J8-F1
#
_cell.length_a   1.000
_cell.length_b   1.000
_cell.length_c   1.000
_cell.angle_alpha   90.00
_cell.angle_beta   90.00
_cell.angle_gamma   90.00
#
_symmetry.space_group_name_H-M   'P 1'
#
loop_
_entity.id
_entity.type
_entity.pdbx_description
1 polymer ?
#
loop_
_entity_poly.entity_id
_entity_poly.type
_entity_poly.pdbx_seq_one_letter_code
_entity_poly.pdbx_strand_id
1 'polypeptide(L)'
;MPRPLTAAELALLGLLAERPRHGYELEEVIVERGMRDWTEIGFSSIYYVLARLHERGLVDERAAPSARGKPRKVYAPTPAGLRALAEAAEAVLANLVPVPAPLLLGLANQPALPPQRFAAALARRADALADRVAAVQAAADAQSDAPDFVRAIFDFSLGQLMAEQRWLTAYRESLGGKKVTAYDVKKELKNLYAPRNADWALVDVPPLAYLAVDGEGDPNTAQAYREAVEALYSVAYTIKFASKDRPFVVAPLEGLWWADDPSVFVSRDKAAWKWTMLIGLPPWITQEQVQESKNQALAKKKLPAIDRVRLDQLHEGTSAQLLHVGSYDDEAPKLAALHSEYLAAQGLQLNGQHHEIYLSDPRRTEPAKLKTILRQPVKPRE
;
A
#
# COMPACT_ATOMS: atom_id res chain seq x y z
N MET A 1 -14.74 10.16 54.74
CA MET A 1 -13.31 10.10 54.35
C MET A 1 -12.94 11.42 53.68
N PRO A 2 -11.73 11.96 53.89
CA PRO A 2 -11.29 13.18 53.20
C PRO A 2 -11.31 12.99 51.68
N ARG A 3 -11.63 14.04 50.94
CA ARG A 3 -11.62 14.03 49.47
C ARG A 3 -10.19 13.75 48.96
N PRO A 4 -9.98 12.79 48.03
CA PRO A 4 -8.66 12.55 47.45
C PRO A 4 -8.14 13.79 46.72
N LEU A 5 -6.81 13.94 46.68
CA LEU A 5 -6.15 14.97 45.88
C LEU A 5 -6.40 14.71 44.39
N THR A 6 -6.66 15.76 43.62
CA THR A 6 -6.56 15.67 42.16
C THR A 6 -5.11 15.58 41.72
N ALA A 7 -4.83 15.17 40.48
CA ALA A 7 -3.46 15.13 39.95
C ALA A 7 -2.75 16.50 40.04
N ALA A 8 -3.45 17.60 39.73
CA ALA A 8 -2.89 18.95 39.85
C ALA A 8 -2.65 19.38 41.31
N GLU A 9 -3.54 19.00 42.24
CA GLU A 9 -3.34 19.24 43.68
C GLU A 9 -2.13 18.47 44.21
N LEU A 10 -1.99 17.20 43.82
CA LEU A 10 -0.86 16.34 44.17
C LEU A 10 0.46 16.90 43.62
N ALA A 11 0.49 17.29 42.34
CA ALA A 11 1.66 17.85 41.68
C ALA A 11 2.16 19.13 42.39
N LEU A 12 1.27 20.11 42.65
CA LEU A 12 1.67 21.34 43.32
C LEU A 12 2.10 21.11 44.78
N LEU A 13 1.39 20.24 45.51
CA LEU A 13 1.72 19.95 46.89
C LEU A 13 3.08 19.25 47.01
N GLY A 14 3.43 18.38 46.06
CA GLY A 14 4.75 17.76 45.96
C GLY A 14 5.87 18.77 45.73
N LEU A 15 5.69 19.70 44.79
CA LEU A 15 6.67 20.77 44.53
C LEU A 15 6.89 21.69 45.73
N LEU A 16 5.82 21.95 46.50
CA LEU A 16 5.88 22.74 47.73
C LEU A 16 6.54 21.98 48.89
N ALA A 17 6.46 20.64 48.89
CA ALA A 17 7.14 19.79 49.87
C ALA A 17 8.65 19.73 49.65
N GLU A 18 9.12 19.87 48.40
CA GLU A 18 10.56 20.02 48.12
C GLU A 18 11.13 21.31 48.70
N ARG A 19 10.42 22.43 48.49
CA ARG A 19 10.71 23.72 49.12
C ARG A 19 9.49 24.64 49.03
N PRO A 20 9.29 25.56 49.98
CA PRO A 20 8.31 26.63 49.85
C PRO A 20 8.57 27.47 48.60
N ARG A 21 7.52 27.78 47.83
CA ARG A 21 7.62 28.50 46.54
C ARG A 21 6.53 29.53 46.37
N HIS A 22 6.82 30.57 45.60
CA HIS A 22 5.82 31.44 44.99
C HIS A 22 5.17 30.74 43.78
N GLY A 23 3.96 31.17 43.40
CA GLY A 23 3.22 30.60 42.25
C GLY A 23 4.00 30.63 40.93
N TYR A 24 4.79 31.68 40.70
CA TYR A 24 5.65 31.78 39.50
C TYR A 24 6.81 30.77 39.50
N GLU A 25 7.43 30.50 40.65
CA GLU A 25 8.51 29.50 40.76
C GLU A 25 7.98 28.06 40.61
N LEU A 26 6.69 27.83 40.87
CA LEU A 26 6.03 26.57 40.55
C LEU A 26 5.86 26.41 39.04
N GLU A 27 5.49 27.48 38.32
CA GLU A 27 5.41 27.47 36.87
C GLU A 27 6.76 27.13 36.22
N GLU A 28 7.85 27.76 36.69
CA GLU A 28 9.19 27.50 36.19
C GLU A 28 9.53 26.00 36.28
N VAL A 29 9.32 25.38 37.45
CA VAL A 29 9.61 23.95 37.63
C VAL A 29 8.67 23.05 36.83
N ILE A 30 7.39 23.42 36.68
CA ILE A 30 6.43 22.69 35.84
C ILE A 30 6.92 22.64 34.39
N VAL A 31 7.44 23.76 33.88
CA VAL A 31 8.00 23.84 32.53
C VAL A 31 9.31 23.07 32.43
N GLU A 32 10.25 23.29 33.36
CA GLU A 32 11.57 22.63 33.38
C GLU A 32 11.45 21.11 33.43
N ARG A 33 10.50 20.57 34.21
CA ARG A 33 10.29 19.12 34.35
C ARG A 33 9.29 18.53 33.37
N GLY A 34 8.79 19.32 32.42
CA GLY A 34 7.80 18.87 31.43
C GLY A 34 6.53 18.31 32.07
N MET A 35 6.12 18.82 33.23
CA MET A 35 5.05 18.19 34.03
C MET A 35 3.71 18.16 33.28
N ARG A 36 3.49 19.11 32.36
CA ARG A 36 2.28 19.20 31.54
C ARG A 36 2.05 17.99 30.62
N ASP A 37 3.07 17.17 30.44
CA ASP A 37 3.02 16.02 29.54
C ASP A 37 2.43 14.78 30.21
N TRP A 38 2.44 14.77 31.54
CA TRP A 38 1.98 13.65 32.36
C TRP A 38 1.01 14.09 33.46
N THR A 39 0.73 15.39 33.61
CA THR A 39 -0.36 15.91 34.45
C THR A 39 -1.13 17.04 33.77
N GLU A 40 -2.45 17.05 33.99
CA GLU A 40 -3.38 18.09 33.55
C GLU A 40 -3.23 19.36 34.43
N ILE A 41 -2.18 20.15 34.18
CA ILE A 41 -1.93 21.42 34.88
C ILE A 41 -1.66 22.58 33.92
N GLY A 42 -2.67 23.43 33.73
CA GLY A 42 -2.55 24.66 32.95
C GLY A 42 -1.97 25.82 33.76
N PHE A 43 -1.31 26.78 33.10
CA PHE A 43 -0.78 28.00 33.74
C PHE A 43 -1.82 28.72 34.60
N SER A 44 -3.02 28.93 34.04
CA SER A 44 -4.14 29.62 34.71
C SER A 44 -4.69 28.85 35.91
N SER A 45 -4.35 27.56 36.06
CA SER A 45 -4.87 26.71 37.13
C SER A 45 -4.02 26.74 38.41
N ILE A 46 -2.76 27.19 38.35
CA ILE A 46 -1.82 27.12 39.48
C ILE A 46 -2.38 27.85 40.71
N TYR A 47 -2.71 29.13 40.56
CA TYR A 47 -3.24 29.93 41.68
C TYR A 47 -4.60 29.44 42.17
N TYR A 48 -5.44 28.93 41.27
CA TYR A 48 -6.72 28.34 41.63
C TYR A 48 -6.55 27.04 42.46
N VAL A 49 -5.59 26.19 42.09
CA VAL A 49 -5.26 24.98 42.86
C VAL A 49 -4.64 25.35 44.21
N LEU A 50 -3.74 26.34 44.27
CA LEU A 50 -3.15 26.83 45.52
C LEU A 50 -4.22 27.39 46.47
N ALA A 51 -5.16 28.18 45.97
CA ALA A 51 -6.29 28.69 46.76
C ALA A 51 -7.12 27.54 47.36
N ARG A 52 -7.45 26.53 46.56
CA ARG A 52 -8.18 25.33 47.04
C ARG A 52 -7.38 24.53 48.07
N LEU A 53 -6.07 24.36 47.87
CA LEU A 53 -5.21 23.68 48.84
C LEU A 53 -5.15 24.46 50.17
N HIS A 54 -5.15 25.79 50.10
CA HIS A 54 -5.20 26.67 51.27
C HIS A 54 -6.55 26.58 52.00
N GLU A 55 -7.68 26.69 51.29
CA GLU A 55 -9.03 26.52 51.84
C GLU A 55 -9.22 25.17 52.54
N ARG A 56 -8.54 24.13 52.04
CA ARG A 56 -8.54 22.79 52.63
C ARG A 56 -7.58 22.63 53.81
N GLY A 57 -6.83 23.67 54.19
CA GLY A 57 -5.83 23.63 55.25
C GLY A 57 -4.61 22.76 54.94
N LEU A 58 -4.34 22.47 53.66
CA LEU A 58 -3.21 21.65 53.23
C LEU A 58 -1.96 22.47 52.94
N VAL A 59 -2.11 23.77 52.69
CA VAL A 59 -1.03 24.71 52.41
C VAL A 59 -1.26 26.00 53.21
N ASP A 60 -0.19 26.54 53.80
CA ASP A 60 -0.16 27.87 54.40
C ASP A 60 0.40 28.89 53.43
N GLU A 61 -0.11 30.12 53.51
CA GLU A 61 0.43 31.29 52.83
C GLU A 61 1.29 32.10 53.80
N ARG A 62 2.54 32.40 53.41
CA ARG A 62 3.45 33.26 54.17
C ARG A 62 3.88 34.44 53.31
N ALA A 63 3.97 35.62 53.93
CA ALA A 63 4.54 36.80 53.30
C ALA A 63 6.06 36.69 53.24
N ALA A 64 6.64 36.80 52.04
CA ALA A 64 8.08 36.89 51.83
C ALA A 64 8.46 38.31 51.34
N PRO A 65 9.63 38.84 51.77
CA PRO A 65 10.13 40.12 51.26
C PRO A 65 10.28 40.10 49.73
N SER A 66 9.88 41.18 49.06
CA SER A 66 10.07 41.38 47.61
C SER A 66 11.12 42.46 47.38
N ALA A 67 12.04 42.25 46.42
CA ALA A 67 13.09 43.22 46.07
C ALA A 67 12.54 44.53 45.47
N ARG A 68 11.33 44.51 44.89
CA ARG A 68 10.54 45.69 44.48
C ARG A 68 9.04 45.36 44.62
N GLY A 69 8.28 46.18 45.34
CA GLY A 69 6.83 46.09 45.42
C GLY A 69 6.26 45.30 46.61
N LYS A 70 4.97 44.94 46.52
CA LYS A 70 4.22 44.24 47.58
C LYS A 70 4.87 42.88 47.95
N PRO A 71 4.73 42.42 49.21
CA PRO A 71 5.25 41.13 49.65
C PRO A 71 4.76 39.99 48.73
N ARG A 72 5.66 39.06 48.39
CA ARG A 72 5.32 37.89 47.58
C ARG A 72 4.68 36.83 48.46
N LYS A 73 3.62 36.18 47.95
CA LYS A 73 2.94 35.08 48.63
C LYS A 73 3.71 33.79 48.40
N VAL A 74 4.40 33.29 49.43
CA VAL A 74 5.09 32.00 49.38
C VAL A 74 4.20 30.96 50.05
N TYR A 75 4.03 29.83 49.38
CA TYR A 75 3.20 28.73 49.85
C TYR A 75 4.09 27.65 50.47
N ALA A 76 3.62 27.01 51.54
CA ALA A 76 4.30 25.89 52.19
C ALA A 76 3.26 24.85 52.65
N PRO A 77 3.56 23.54 52.57
CA PRO A 77 2.61 22.52 53.02
C PRO A 77 2.45 22.55 54.55
N THR A 78 1.24 22.31 55.02
CA THR A 78 0.96 22.08 56.44
C THR A 78 1.31 20.61 56.81
N PRO A 79 1.38 20.23 58.10
CA PRO A 79 1.49 18.83 58.49
C PRO A 79 0.35 17.95 57.94
N ALA A 80 -0.85 18.51 57.79
CA ALA A 80 -1.96 17.83 57.14
C ALA A 80 -1.74 17.69 55.63
N GLY A 81 -1.19 18.72 54.98
CA GLY A 81 -0.75 18.68 53.59
C GLY A 81 0.28 17.57 53.32
N LEU A 82 1.33 17.48 54.13
CA LEU A 82 2.36 16.45 53.97
C LEU A 82 1.81 15.02 54.11
N ARG A 83 0.88 14.79 55.05
CA ARG A 83 0.20 13.48 55.16
C ARG A 83 -0.66 13.17 53.94
N ALA A 84 -1.47 14.14 53.50
CA ALA A 84 -2.30 13.98 52.31
C ALA A 84 -1.46 13.74 51.03
N LEU A 85 -0.30 14.39 50.92
CA LEU A 85 0.67 14.16 49.86
C LEU A 85 1.20 12.73 49.88
N ALA A 86 1.65 12.24 51.04
CA ALA A 86 2.19 10.88 51.18
C ALA A 86 1.13 9.82 50.83
N GLU A 87 -0.06 9.92 51.40
CA GLU A 87 -1.17 9.00 51.15
C GLU A 87 -1.57 8.98 49.67
N ALA A 88 -1.66 10.15 49.03
CA ALA A 88 -2.02 10.24 47.62
C ALA A 88 -0.91 9.74 46.69
N ALA A 89 0.36 10.04 47.00
CA ALA A 89 1.50 9.55 46.23
C ALA A 89 1.60 8.01 46.30
N GLU A 90 1.44 7.42 47.49
CA GLU A 90 1.39 5.98 47.67
C GLU A 90 0.24 5.35 46.87
N ALA A 91 -0.96 5.94 46.94
CA ALA A 91 -2.11 5.45 46.20
C ALA A 91 -1.88 5.47 44.67
N VAL A 92 -1.24 6.51 44.11
CA VAL A 92 -0.93 6.58 42.67
C VAL A 92 0.14 5.55 42.28
N LEU A 93 1.12 5.28 43.14
CA LEU A 93 2.17 4.29 42.87
C LEU A 93 1.65 2.85 42.98
N ALA A 94 0.78 2.57 43.95
CA ALA A 94 0.28 1.22 44.22
C ALA A 94 -0.83 0.78 43.25
N ASN A 95 -1.62 1.72 42.72
CA ASN A 95 -2.79 1.40 41.91
C ASN A 95 -2.52 1.62 40.41
N LEU A 96 -2.54 0.54 39.64
CA LEU A 96 -2.44 0.61 38.19
C LEU A 96 -3.72 1.19 37.58
N VAL A 97 -3.63 2.41 37.05
CA VAL A 97 -4.71 3.05 36.28
C VAL A 97 -4.33 3.04 34.79
N PRO A 98 -5.13 2.43 33.91
CA PRO A 98 -4.86 2.46 32.47
C PRO A 98 -4.89 3.89 31.92
N VAL A 99 -3.82 4.28 31.23
CA VAL A 99 -3.77 5.54 30.49
C VAL A 99 -4.37 5.32 29.10
N PRO A 100 -5.41 6.06 28.69
CA PRO A 100 -5.95 5.96 27.34
C PRO A 100 -4.87 6.23 26.29
N ALA A 101 -4.87 5.44 25.20
CA ALA A 101 -3.95 5.61 24.08
C ALA A 101 -4.72 6.04 22.82
N PRO A 102 -4.87 7.36 22.55
CA PRO A 102 -5.64 7.87 21.41
C PRO A 102 -5.18 7.33 20.05
N LEU A 103 -3.89 6.98 19.93
CA LEU A 103 -3.34 6.32 18.75
C LEU A 103 -4.11 5.05 18.39
N LEU A 104 -4.48 4.22 19.38
CA LEU A 104 -5.19 2.97 19.13
C LEU A 104 -6.58 3.21 18.54
N LEU A 105 -7.24 4.31 18.89
CA LEU A 105 -8.50 4.71 18.24
C LEU A 105 -8.27 5.08 16.78
N GLY A 106 -7.18 5.79 16.46
CA GLY A 106 -6.80 6.07 15.08
C GLY A 106 -6.54 4.80 14.27
N LEU A 107 -5.85 3.83 14.86
CA LEU A 107 -5.57 2.53 14.23
C LEU A 107 -6.84 1.68 14.05
N ALA A 108 -7.73 1.65 15.05
CA ALA A 108 -8.99 0.92 14.97
C ALA A 108 -9.89 1.41 13.83
N ASN A 109 -9.73 2.68 13.44
CA ASN A 109 -10.47 3.32 12.35
C ASN A 109 -9.65 3.43 11.04
N GLN A 110 -8.53 2.70 10.92
CA GLN A 110 -7.71 2.69 9.70
C GLN A 110 -8.49 2.39 8.40
N PRO A 111 -9.50 1.48 8.38
CA PRO A 111 -10.28 1.21 7.17
C PRO A 111 -11.00 2.44 6.58
N ALA A 112 -11.23 3.49 7.38
CA ALA A 112 -11.84 4.74 6.91
C ALA A 112 -10.85 5.69 6.20
N LEU A 113 -9.56 5.36 6.13
CA LEU A 113 -8.50 6.23 5.61
C LEU A 113 -7.90 5.70 4.30
N PRO A 114 -7.73 6.55 3.26
CA PRO A 114 -6.91 6.21 2.11
C PRO A 114 -5.48 5.82 2.53
N PRO A 115 -4.86 4.78 1.93
CA PRO A 115 -3.55 4.27 2.35
C PRO A 115 -2.45 5.35 2.41
N GLN A 116 -2.43 6.25 1.43
CA GLN A 116 -1.46 7.36 1.37
C GLN A 116 -1.64 8.35 2.54
N ARG A 117 -2.90 8.66 2.91
CA ARG A 117 -3.20 9.55 4.04
C ARG A 117 -2.85 8.89 5.37
N PHE A 118 -3.08 7.58 5.49
CA PHE A 118 -2.69 6.81 6.66
C PHE A 118 -1.17 6.78 6.84
N ALA A 119 -0.43 6.42 5.79
CA ALA A 119 1.04 6.44 5.80
C ALA A 119 1.61 7.83 6.14
N ALA A 120 1.06 8.89 5.55
CA ALA A 120 1.47 10.26 5.85
C ALA A 120 1.16 10.67 7.31
N ALA A 121 0.04 10.21 7.88
CA ALA A 121 -0.28 10.46 9.28
C ALA A 121 0.70 9.76 10.24
N LEU A 122 1.06 8.51 9.95
CA LEU A 122 2.08 7.78 10.72
C LEU A 122 3.47 8.42 10.60
N ALA A 123 3.82 8.94 9.42
CA ALA A 123 5.07 9.68 9.23
C ALA A 123 5.12 10.95 10.10
N ARG A 124 4.08 11.80 10.03
CA ARG A 124 4.00 13.00 10.89
C ARG A 124 4.07 12.67 12.38
N ARG A 125 3.46 11.56 12.80
CA ARG A 125 3.55 11.10 14.19
C ARG A 125 4.98 10.69 14.54
N ALA A 126 5.68 9.99 13.65
CA ALA A 126 7.07 9.59 13.89
C ALA A 126 7.99 10.80 14.06
N ASP A 127 7.80 11.84 13.23
CA ASP A 127 8.55 13.09 13.33
C ASP A 127 8.28 13.79 14.67
N ALA A 128 7.00 13.97 15.01
CA ALA A 128 6.60 14.58 16.29
C ALA A 128 7.10 13.79 17.52
N LEU A 129 7.16 12.46 17.41
CA LEU A 129 7.68 11.60 18.46
C LEU A 129 9.20 11.72 18.60
N ALA A 130 9.94 11.85 17.49
CA ALA A 130 11.38 12.11 17.51
C ALA A 130 11.70 13.47 18.13
N ASP A 131 10.98 14.53 17.75
CA ASP A 131 11.11 15.86 18.35
C ASP A 131 10.84 15.81 19.85
N ARG A 132 9.82 15.03 20.25
CA ARG A 132 9.45 14.88 21.66
C ARG A 132 10.52 14.16 22.47
N VAL A 133 11.07 13.06 21.96
CA VAL A 133 12.18 12.33 22.60
C VAL A 133 13.37 13.28 22.79
N ALA A 134 13.74 14.04 21.75
CA ALA A 134 14.83 14.99 21.82
C ALA A 134 14.60 16.09 22.87
N ALA A 135 13.38 16.64 22.94
CA ALA A 135 13.03 17.66 23.92
C ALA A 135 13.10 17.15 25.37
N VAL A 136 12.61 15.94 25.63
CA VAL A 136 12.64 15.33 26.98
C VAL A 136 14.09 14.98 27.36
N GLN A 137 14.88 14.45 26.43
CA GLN A 137 16.30 14.17 26.67
C GLN A 137 17.06 15.46 27.01
N ALA A 138 16.87 16.53 26.24
CA ALA A 138 17.52 17.81 26.52
C ALA A 138 17.12 18.39 27.89
N ALA A 139 15.85 18.25 28.28
CA ALA A 139 15.39 18.68 29.61
C ALA A 139 16.00 17.84 30.74
N ALA A 140 16.17 16.53 30.53
CA ALA A 140 16.83 15.64 31.48
C ALA A 140 18.33 15.98 31.61
N ASP A 141 19.01 16.20 30.49
CA ASP A 141 20.45 16.55 30.45
C ASP A 141 20.71 17.90 31.13
N ALA A 142 19.83 18.89 30.93
CA ALA A 142 19.91 20.19 31.61
C ALA A 142 19.72 20.09 33.13
N GLN A 143 19.20 18.96 33.62
CA GLN A 143 18.92 18.66 35.03
C GLN A 143 19.74 17.47 35.53
N SER A 144 20.98 17.32 35.05
CA SER A 144 21.87 16.18 35.41
C SER A 144 22.06 16.00 36.92
N ASP A 145 22.02 17.11 37.68
CA ASP A 145 22.19 17.12 39.14
C ASP A 145 20.88 16.99 39.91
N ALA A 146 19.74 16.76 39.22
CA ALA A 146 18.45 16.62 39.88
C ALA A 146 18.39 15.36 40.75
N PRO A 147 17.57 15.34 41.82
CA PRO A 147 17.40 14.16 42.66
C PRO A 147 16.96 12.91 41.90
N ASP A 148 17.31 11.73 42.41
CA ASP A 148 17.05 10.43 41.77
C ASP A 148 15.59 10.25 41.36
N PHE A 149 14.63 10.68 42.21
CA PHE A 149 13.21 10.58 41.90
C PHE A 149 12.77 11.47 40.74
N VAL A 150 13.46 12.60 40.50
CA VAL A 150 13.20 13.47 39.35
C VAL A 150 13.76 12.85 38.08
N ARG A 151 14.98 12.29 38.14
CA ARG A 151 15.58 11.56 37.01
C ARG A 151 14.72 10.35 36.60
N ALA A 152 14.17 9.63 37.59
CA ALA A 152 13.25 8.51 37.32
C ALA A 152 12.00 8.91 36.53
N ILE A 153 11.49 10.14 36.68
CA ILE A 153 10.35 10.65 35.90
C ILE A 153 10.76 10.85 34.43
N PHE A 154 11.96 11.39 34.18
CA PHE A 154 12.50 11.52 32.82
C PHE A 154 12.75 10.15 32.18
N ASP A 155 13.37 9.23 32.91
CA ASP A 155 13.66 7.87 32.44
C ASP A 155 12.38 7.13 32.04
N PHE A 156 11.34 7.21 32.87
CA PHE A 156 10.03 6.62 32.57
C PHE A 156 9.42 7.24 31.30
N SER A 157 9.41 8.56 31.21
CA SER A 157 8.85 9.30 30.08
C SER A 157 9.57 8.96 28.77
N LEU A 158 10.92 8.96 28.79
CA LEU A 158 11.75 8.56 27.65
C LEU A 158 11.50 7.11 27.26
N GLY A 159 11.43 6.20 28.24
CA GLY A 159 11.16 4.78 28.00
C GLY A 159 9.85 4.56 27.25
N GLN A 160 8.77 5.26 27.62
CA GLN A 160 7.49 5.18 26.92
C GLN A 160 7.58 5.72 25.49
N LEU A 161 8.17 6.90 25.30
CA LEU A 161 8.30 7.52 23.98
C LEU A 161 9.16 6.69 23.03
N MET A 162 10.31 6.17 23.51
CA MET A 162 11.19 5.31 22.74
C MET A 162 10.56 3.95 22.42
N ALA A 163 9.76 3.39 23.34
CA ALA A 163 9.01 2.17 23.06
C ALA A 163 8.00 2.39 21.92
N GLU A 164 7.27 3.50 21.94
CA GLU A 164 6.36 3.85 20.85
C GLU A 164 7.13 4.10 19.55
N GLN A 165 8.28 4.76 19.61
CA GLN A 165 9.10 5.07 18.42
C GLN A 165 9.58 3.79 17.75
N ARG A 166 10.09 2.84 18.53
CA ARG A 166 10.50 1.52 18.03
C ARG A 166 9.33 0.78 17.39
N TRP A 167 8.18 0.75 18.07
CA TRP A 167 6.97 0.11 17.53
C TRP A 167 6.52 0.77 16.22
N LEU A 168 6.47 2.10 16.17
CA LEU A 168 5.98 2.85 15.02
C LEU A 168 6.89 2.67 13.80
N THR A 169 8.21 2.64 14.01
CA THR A 169 9.18 2.32 12.95
C THR A 169 8.92 0.93 12.38
N ALA A 170 8.88 -0.10 13.23
CA ALA A 170 8.63 -1.47 12.80
C ALA A 170 7.25 -1.64 12.10
N TYR A 171 6.22 -0.98 12.63
CA TYR A 171 4.89 -1.02 12.03
C TYR A 171 4.88 -0.37 10.65
N ARG A 172 5.50 0.81 10.48
CA ARG A 172 5.61 1.49 9.18
C ARG A 172 6.37 0.66 8.14
N GLU A 173 7.45 -0.02 8.56
CA GLU A 173 8.18 -0.97 7.70
C GLU A 173 7.27 -2.13 7.25
N SER A 174 6.47 -2.69 8.17
CA SER A 174 5.52 -3.75 7.85
C SER A 174 4.46 -3.33 6.82
N LEU A 175 4.07 -2.05 6.82
CA LEU A 175 3.12 -1.49 5.84
C LEU A 175 3.75 -1.38 4.44
N GLY A 176 5.04 -1.06 4.35
CA GLY A 176 5.80 -1.06 3.09
C GLY A 176 6.07 -2.46 2.52
N GLY A 177 5.88 -3.52 3.32
CA GLY A 177 6.14 -4.91 2.97
C GLY A 177 5.01 -5.64 2.23
N LYS A 178 3.78 -5.11 2.20
CA LYS A 178 2.72 -5.69 1.36
C LYS A 178 2.89 -5.23 -0.09
N LYS A 179 3.72 -5.95 -0.86
CA LYS A 179 3.70 -5.87 -2.33
C LYS A 179 2.25 -6.01 -2.79
N VAL A 180 1.70 -4.98 -3.42
CA VAL A 180 0.54 -5.16 -4.29
C VAL A 180 0.98 -6.21 -5.31
N THR A 181 0.44 -7.42 -5.19
CA THR A 181 0.76 -8.49 -6.12
C THR A 181 0.33 -8.04 -7.50
N ALA A 182 1.31 -7.93 -8.40
CA ALA A 182 1.02 -7.52 -9.76
C ALA A 182 0.06 -8.53 -10.40
N TYR A 183 -0.99 -8.02 -11.05
CA TYR A 183 -1.90 -8.87 -11.82
C TYR A 183 -1.14 -9.58 -12.91
N ASP A 184 -1.34 -10.88 -13.01
CA ASP A 184 -0.69 -11.73 -13.99
C ASP A 184 -1.77 -12.60 -14.63
N VAL A 185 -2.11 -12.29 -15.88
CA VAL A 185 -3.18 -12.98 -16.61
C VAL A 185 -3.00 -14.50 -16.60
N LYS A 186 -1.75 -14.98 -16.58
CA LYS A 186 -1.45 -16.43 -16.54
C LYS A 186 -1.82 -17.08 -15.21
N LYS A 187 -1.89 -16.30 -14.14
CA LYS A 187 -2.29 -16.76 -12.81
C LYS A 187 -3.79 -16.61 -12.57
N GLU A 188 -4.37 -15.55 -13.09
CA GLU A 188 -5.80 -15.25 -12.94
C GLU A 188 -6.66 -16.14 -13.86
N LEU A 189 -6.19 -16.38 -15.09
CA LEU A 189 -6.89 -17.18 -16.10
C LEU A 189 -6.10 -18.46 -16.44
N LYS A 190 -5.74 -19.25 -15.43
CA LYS A 190 -4.90 -20.46 -15.58
C LYS A 190 -5.46 -21.47 -16.59
N ASN A 191 -6.77 -21.63 -16.66
CA ASN A 191 -7.43 -22.51 -17.63
C ASN A 191 -7.19 -22.08 -19.08
N LEU A 192 -6.99 -20.78 -19.31
CA LEU A 192 -6.80 -20.19 -20.64
C LEU A 192 -5.31 -20.02 -21.00
N TYR A 193 -4.43 -19.88 -20.02
CA TYR A 193 -3.01 -19.54 -20.23
C TYR A 193 -2.00 -20.59 -19.71
N ALA A 194 -2.47 -21.59 -18.97
CA ALA A 194 -1.64 -22.70 -18.49
C ALA A 194 -2.31 -24.08 -18.68
N PRO A 195 -2.82 -24.39 -19.89
CA PRO A 195 -3.35 -25.72 -20.20
C PRO A 195 -2.31 -26.82 -19.97
N ARG A 196 -2.77 -28.03 -19.66
CA ARG A 196 -1.94 -29.24 -19.49
C ARG A 196 -2.45 -30.41 -20.34
N ASN A 197 -3.44 -30.18 -21.19
CA ASN A 197 -4.05 -31.19 -22.02
C ASN A 197 -3.12 -31.61 -23.18
N ALA A 198 -3.09 -32.91 -23.44
CA ALA A 198 -2.37 -33.50 -24.58
C ALA A 198 -3.22 -33.51 -25.85
N ASP A 199 -4.55 -33.52 -25.70
CA ASP A 199 -5.55 -33.50 -26.76
C ASP A 199 -6.50 -32.31 -26.61
N TRP A 200 -7.28 -32.00 -27.65
CA TRP A 200 -8.23 -30.88 -27.66
C TRP A 200 -9.22 -30.94 -26.50
N ALA A 201 -9.46 -29.80 -25.87
CA ALA A 201 -10.44 -29.64 -24.79
C ALA A 201 -11.28 -28.39 -25.02
N LEU A 202 -12.56 -28.42 -24.65
CA LEU A 202 -13.41 -27.24 -24.67
C LEU A 202 -13.13 -26.34 -23.47
N VAL A 203 -13.02 -25.05 -23.74
CA VAL A 203 -12.94 -23.98 -22.74
C VAL A 203 -13.98 -22.91 -23.07
N ASP A 204 -14.40 -22.16 -22.05
CA ASP A 204 -15.20 -20.95 -22.23
C ASP A 204 -14.30 -19.73 -21.99
N VAL A 205 -14.20 -18.87 -23.00
CA VAL A 205 -13.37 -17.66 -22.96
C VAL A 205 -14.28 -16.46 -22.78
N PRO A 206 -14.24 -15.78 -21.61
CA PRO A 206 -15.06 -14.60 -21.37
C PRO A 206 -14.61 -13.43 -22.26
N PRO A 207 -15.37 -12.33 -22.33
CA PRO A 207 -14.88 -11.09 -22.93
C PRO A 207 -13.57 -10.63 -22.26
N LEU A 208 -12.53 -10.45 -23.06
CA LEU A 208 -11.21 -10.01 -22.62
C LEU A 208 -10.78 -8.76 -23.40
N ALA A 209 -10.05 -7.88 -22.71
CA ALA A 209 -9.53 -6.64 -23.25
C ALA A 209 -8.13 -6.87 -23.84
N TYR A 210 -7.86 -6.32 -25.03
CA TYR A 210 -6.56 -6.44 -25.69
C TYR A 210 -6.09 -5.10 -26.24
N LEU A 211 -4.77 -4.92 -26.29
CA LEU A 211 -4.19 -4.08 -27.34
C LEU A 211 -4.16 -4.89 -28.62
N ALA A 212 -4.67 -4.33 -29.72
CA ALA A 212 -4.76 -5.01 -31.02
C ALA A 212 -4.13 -4.17 -32.14
N VAL A 213 -3.47 -4.85 -33.09
CA VAL A 213 -2.99 -4.28 -34.35
C VAL A 213 -3.21 -5.28 -35.48
N ASP A 214 -3.90 -4.84 -36.54
CA ASP A 214 -4.12 -5.66 -37.73
C ASP A 214 -2.97 -5.54 -38.73
N GLY A 215 -2.80 -6.57 -39.53
CA GLY A 215 -1.89 -6.59 -40.66
C GLY A 215 -2.10 -7.80 -41.56
N GLU A 216 -1.24 -7.91 -42.55
CA GLU A 216 -1.26 -8.96 -43.56
C GLU A 216 0.18 -9.32 -43.98
N GLY A 217 0.33 -10.49 -44.58
CA GLY A 217 1.59 -11.02 -45.07
C GLY A 217 2.31 -11.94 -44.10
N ASP A 218 3.38 -12.57 -44.61
CA ASP A 218 4.14 -13.60 -43.91
C ASP A 218 4.83 -13.03 -42.65
N PRO A 219 4.50 -13.54 -41.45
CA PRO A 219 5.07 -13.02 -40.19
C PRO A 219 6.58 -13.17 -40.10
N ASN A 220 7.19 -14.05 -40.90
CA ASN A 220 8.63 -14.28 -40.88
C ASN A 220 9.42 -13.23 -41.66
N THR A 221 8.79 -12.58 -42.64
CA THR A 221 9.48 -11.71 -43.60
C THR A 221 8.88 -10.30 -43.67
N ALA A 222 7.59 -10.15 -43.37
CA ALA A 222 6.89 -8.88 -43.46
C ALA A 222 7.43 -7.86 -42.45
N GLN A 223 7.89 -6.72 -42.96
CA GLN A 223 8.26 -5.57 -42.13
C GLN A 223 7.06 -5.07 -41.30
N ALA A 224 5.86 -5.09 -41.89
CA ALA A 224 4.63 -4.70 -41.23
C ALA A 224 4.34 -5.52 -39.95
N TYR A 225 4.68 -6.82 -39.95
CA TYR A 225 4.53 -7.69 -38.78
C TYR A 225 5.47 -7.27 -37.65
N ARG A 226 6.75 -7.08 -37.96
CA ARG A 226 7.76 -6.64 -36.98
C ARG A 226 7.39 -5.29 -36.35
N GLU A 227 6.95 -4.34 -37.16
CA GLU A 227 6.52 -3.02 -36.69
C GLU A 227 5.25 -3.07 -35.84
N ALA A 228 4.29 -3.94 -36.18
CA ALA A 228 3.08 -4.14 -35.39
C ALA A 228 3.38 -4.70 -34.00
N VAL A 229 4.22 -5.74 -33.91
CA VAL A 229 4.64 -6.34 -32.63
C VAL A 229 5.45 -5.34 -31.80
N GLU A 230 6.36 -4.58 -32.41
CA GLU A 230 7.10 -3.53 -31.70
C GLU A 230 6.16 -2.44 -31.16
N ALA A 231 5.18 -2.00 -31.96
CA ALA A 231 4.20 -1.01 -31.54
C ALA A 231 3.34 -1.49 -30.36
N LEU A 232 2.85 -2.73 -30.40
CA LEU A 232 2.08 -3.35 -29.32
C LEU A 232 2.87 -3.37 -28.01
N TYR A 233 4.10 -3.87 -28.01
CA TYR A 233 4.93 -3.89 -26.80
C TYR A 233 5.26 -2.48 -26.31
N SER A 234 5.53 -1.53 -27.22
CA SER A 234 5.80 -0.14 -26.86
C SER A 234 4.65 0.48 -26.07
N VAL A 235 3.41 0.29 -26.53
CA VAL A 235 2.20 0.78 -25.83
C VAL A 235 1.96 -0.02 -24.54
N ALA A 236 2.06 -1.35 -24.57
CA ALA A 236 1.85 -2.20 -23.40
C ALA A 236 2.80 -1.85 -22.23
N TYR A 237 4.09 -1.64 -22.52
CA TYR A 237 5.06 -1.22 -21.50
C TYR A 237 4.80 0.21 -21.02
N THR A 238 4.36 1.12 -21.88
CA THR A 238 3.99 2.48 -21.47
C THR A 238 2.82 2.46 -20.48
N ILE A 239 1.76 1.69 -20.77
CA ILE A 239 0.63 1.48 -19.84
C ILE A 239 1.10 0.85 -18.53
N LYS A 240 1.96 -0.18 -18.60
CA LYS A 240 2.53 -0.86 -17.43
C LYS A 240 3.24 0.13 -16.50
N PHE A 241 4.09 1.00 -17.04
CA PHE A 241 4.87 1.95 -16.23
C PHE A 241 4.03 3.13 -15.72
N ALA A 242 2.92 3.46 -16.40
CA ALA A 242 1.93 4.40 -15.88
C ALA A 242 1.09 3.81 -14.73
N SER A 243 0.87 2.49 -14.71
CA SER A 243 -0.01 1.79 -13.75
C SER A 243 0.66 1.44 -12.42
N LYS A 244 1.26 2.41 -11.73
CA LYS A 244 2.03 2.18 -10.48
C LYS A 244 1.17 1.71 -9.30
N ASP A 245 -0.07 2.20 -9.19
CA ASP A 245 -0.99 1.87 -8.09
C ASP A 245 -1.67 0.50 -8.24
N ARG A 246 -1.74 -0.02 -9.48
CA ARG A 246 -2.28 -1.35 -9.82
C ARG A 246 -1.34 -2.06 -10.79
N PRO A 247 -0.17 -2.51 -10.32
CA PRO A 247 0.85 -3.11 -11.18
C PRO A 247 0.33 -4.38 -11.85
N PHE A 248 0.80 -4.65 -13.07
CA PHE A 248 0.52 -5.89 -13.79
C PHE A 248 1.74 -6.38 -14.59
N VAL A 249 1.74 -7.66 -14.95
CA VAL A 249 2.70 -8.30 -15.85
C VAL A 249 2.15 -8.24 -17.26
N VAL A 250 2.97 -7.81 -18.23
CA VAL A 250 2.57 -7.76 -19.64
C VAL A 250 2.26 -9.19 -20.10
N ALA A 251 1.09 -9.37 -20.71
CA ALA A 251 0.63 -10.67 -21.20
C ALA A 251 1.55 -11.23 -22.30
N PRO A 252 1.52 -12.54 -22.57
CA PRO A 252 2.10 -13.11 -23.78
C PRO A 252 1.56 -12.41 -25.04
N LEU A 253 2.34 -12.45 -26.12
CA LEU A 253 1.81 -12.10 -27.43
C LEU A 253 0.77 -13.14 -27.83
N GLU A 254 -0.32 -12.70 -28.43
CA GLU A 254 -1.35 -13.55 -29.00
C GLU A 254 -1.63 -13.11 -30.45
N GLY A 255 -2.17 -13.99 -31.27
CA GLY A 255 -2.42 -13.73 -32.69
C GLY A 255 -3.69 -14.38 -33.19
N LEU A 256 -4.56 -13.58 -33.79
CA LEU A 256 -5.68 -14.09 -34.59
C LEU A 256 -5.23 -14.24 -36.03
N TRP A 257 -5.56 -15.35 -36.67
CA TRP A 257 -5.12 -15.73 -38.01
C TRP A 257 -6.31 -16.10 -38.88
N TRP A 258 -6.33 -15.55 -40.10
CA TRP A 258 -7.31 -15.89 -41.13
C TRP A 258 -6.79 -15.59 -42.53
N ALA A 259 -7.53 -16.03 -43.54
CA ALA A 259 -7.29 -15.71 -44.94
C ALA A 259 -8.63 -15.59 -45.66
N ASP A 260 -8.66 -14.86 -46.78
CA ASP A 260 -9.87 -14.75 -47.60
C ASP A 260 -10.21 -16.08 -48.28
N ASP A 261 -9.19 -16.82 -48.70
CA ASP A 261 -9.31 -18.21 -49.15
C ASP A 261 -8.69 -19.16 -48.12
N PRO A 262 -9.48 -19.99 -47.42
CA PRO A 262 -8.96 -20.96 -46.46
C PRO A 262 -7.97 -21.99 -47.05
N SER A 263 -7.95 -22.20 -48.37
CA SER A 263 -7.03 -23.13 -49.03
C SER A 263 -5.56 -22.74 -48.84
N VAL A 264 -5.27 -21.48 -48.55
CA VAL A 264 -3.90 -20.97 -48.35
C VAL A 264 -3.21 -21.54 -47.10
N PHE A 265 -3.99 -22.01 -46.12
CA PHE A 265 -3.43 -22.69 -44.95
C PHE A 265 -2.95 -24.10 -45.28
N VAL A 266 -3.52 -24.73 -46.31
CA VAL A 266 -3.09 -26.03 -46.81
C VAL A 266 -1.87 -25.88 -47.73
N SER A 267 -1.89 -24.90 -48.63
CA SER A 267 -0.76 -24.62 -49.53
C SER A 267 0.41 -23.90 -48.85
N ARG A 268 0.22 -23.44 -47.60
CA ARG A 268 1.19 -22.66 -46.80
C ARG A 268 1.65 -21.38 -47.49
N ASP A 269 0.78 -20.75 -48.28
CA ASP A 269 1.05 -19.42 -48.83
C ASP A 269 0.90 -18.34 -47.75
N LYS A 270 1.97 -18.17 -46.95
CA LYS A 270 2.01 -17.23 -45.82
C LYS A 270 1.84 -15.77 -46.26
N ALA A 271 2.05 -15.44 -47.54
CA ALA A 271 1.88 -14.08 -48.04
C ALA A 271 0.41 -13.63 -48.07
N ALA A 272 -0.53 -14.57 -48.16
CA ALA A 272 -1.97 -14.29 -48.17
C ALA A 272 -2.59 -14.23 -46.77
N TRP A 273 -1.79 -14.42 -45.71
CA TRP A 273 -2.29 -14.45 -44.33
C TRP A 273 -2.67 -13.06 -43.87
N LYS A 274 -3.80 -12.97 -43.18
CA LYS A 274 -4.23 -11.79 -42.43
C LYS A 274 -4.21 -12.11 -40.96
N TRP A 275 -3.85 -11.11 -40.16
CA TRP A 275 -3.68 -11.31 -38.74
C TRP A 275 -4.02 -10.08 -37.92
N THR A 276 -4.41 -10.34 -36.67
CA THR A 276 -4.52 -9.33 -35.62
C THR A 276 -3.63 -9.78 -34.49
N MET A 277 -2.54 -9.04 -34.23
CA MET A 277 -1.69 -9.30 -33.09
C MET A 277 -2.27 -8.64 -31.84
N LEU A 278 -2.18 -9.35 -30.72
CA LEU A 278 -2.85 -9.01 -29.48
C LEU A 278 -1.89 -9.05 -28.29
N ILE A 279 -2.10 -8.17 -27.32
CA ILE A 279 -1.56 -8.27 -25.95
C ILE A 279 -2.70 -8.05 -24.97
N GLY A 280 -3.00 -9.07 -24.15
CA GLY A 280 -4.04 -8.98 -23.12
C GLY A 280 -3.80 -7.86 -22.11
N LEU A 281 -4.87 -7.13 -21.77
CA LEU A 281 -4.88 -6.05 -20.79
C LEU A 281 -5.71 -6.43 -19.56
N PRO A 282 -5.35 -5.92 -18.37
CA PRO A 282 -6.21 -6.01 -17.21
C PRO A 282 -7.57 -5.30 -17.44
N PRO A 283 -8.66 -5.79 -16.84
CA PRO A 283 -10.02 -5.30 -17.12
C PRO A 283 -10.29 -3.85 -16.66
N TRP A 284 -9.38 -3.24 -15.89
CA TRP A 284 -9.50 -1.86 -15.44
C TRP A 284 -8.79 -0.84 -16.34
N ILE A 285 -8.08 -1.29 -17.39
CA ILE A 285 -7.43 -0.39 -18.33
C ILE A 285 -8.49 0.20 -19.26
N THR A 286 -8.56 1.53 -19.32
CA THR A 286 -9.58 2.25 -20.12
C THR A 286 -9.05 2.71 -21.48
N GLN A 287 -9.98 3.08 -22.37
CA GLN A 287 -9.67 3.65 -23.68
C GLN A 287 -8.78 4.90 -23.57
N GLU A 288 -9.06 5.77 -22.60
CA GLU A 288 -8.30 7.00 -22.36
C GLU A 288 -6.85 6.70 -21.96
N GLN A 289 -6.65 5.70 -21.08
CA GLN A 289 -5.32 5.28 -20.66
C GLN A 289 -4.51 4.69 -21.83
N VAL A 290 -5.17 3.94 -22.72
CA VAL A 290 -4.56 3.43 -23.94
C VAL A 290 -4.16 4.59 -24.87
N GLN A 291 -5.06 5.55 -25.10
CA GLN A 291 -4.79 6.68 -25.99
C GLN A 291 -3.65 7.57 -25.47
N GLU A 292 -3.63 7.86 -24.17
CA GLU A 292 -2.54 8.62 -23.55
C GLU A 292 -1.20 7.89 -23.68
N SER A 293 -1.21 6.56 -23.44
CA SER A 293 -0.01 5.74 -23.58
C SER A 293 0.47 5.63 -25.03
N LYS A 294 -0.44 5.62 -26.01
CA LYS A 294 -0.09 5.72 -27.44
C LYS A 294 0.62 7.03 -27.76
N ASN A 295 0.07 8.16 -27.31
CA ASN A 295 0.66 9.48 -27.54
C ASN A 295 2.08 9.57 -26.95
N GLN A 296 2.26 9.09 -25.72
CA GLN A 296 3.57 9.04 -25.06
C GLN A 296 4.56 8.12 -25.78
N ALA A 297 4.11 6.92 -26.18
CA ALA A 297 4.93 5.96 -26.90
C ALA A 297 5.35 6.50 -28.27
N LEU A 298 4.43 7.14 -29.00
CA LEU A 298 4.68 7.74 -30.31
C LEU A 298 5.69 8.89 -30.22
N ALA A 299 5.53 9.79 -29.25
CA ALA A 299 6.46 10.90 -29.02
C ALA A 299 7.89 10.40 -28.73
N LYS A 300 8.03 9.28 -28.02
CA LYS A 300 9.32 8.70 -27.64
C LYS A 300 9.96 7.87 -28.74
N LYS A 301 9.19 7.02 -29.43
CA LYS A 301 9.70 6.04 -30.39
C LYS A 301 9.65 6.50 -31.84
N LYS A 302 8.77 7.43 -32.17
CA LYS A 302 8.50 7.89 -33.54
C LYS A 302 8.20 6.74 -34.51
N LEU A 303 7.54 5.68 -34.01
CA LEU A 303 7.14 4.51 -34.78
C LEU A 303 5.69 4.68 -35.27
N PRO A 304 5.44 4.88 -36.59
CA PRO A 304 4.10 5.15 -37.10
C PRO A 304 3.09 4.02 -36.84
N ALA A 305 3.56 2.78 -36.71
CA ALA A 305 2.71 1.64 -36.40
C ALA A 305 1.97 1.77 -35.03
N ILE A 306 2.45 2.62 -34.12
CA ILE A 306 1.79 2.90 -32.83
C ILE A 306 0.39 3.47 -33.03
N ASP A 307 0.16 4.28 -34.07
CA ASP A 307 -1.15 4.89 -34.31
C ASP A 307 -2.24 3.84 -34.62
N ARG A 308 -1.84 2.69 -35.17
CA ARG A 308 -2.74 1.56 -35.49
C ARG A 308 -3.13 0.72 -34.27
N VAL A 309 -2.44 0.87 -33.13
CA VAL A 309 -2.77 0.14 -31.90
C VAL A 309 -4.13 0.61 -31.39
N ARG A 310 -5.05 -0.31 -31.14
CA ARG A 310 -6.36 -0.01 -30.54
C ARG A 310 -6.59 -0.83 -29.28
N LEU A 311 -7.45 -0.33 -28.39
CA LEU A 311 -8.09 -1.18 -27.39
C LEU A 311 -9.21 -1.96 -28.09
N ASP A 312 -9.24 -3.26 -27.90
CA ASP A 312 -10.25 -4.16 -28.47
C ASP A 312 -10.85 -5.05 -27.38
N GLN A 313 -12.09 -5.47 -27.56
CA GLN A 313 -12.81 -6.37 -26.66
C GLN A 313 -13.20 -7.61 -27.46
N LEU A 314 -12.58 -8.75 -27.14
CA LEU A 314 -12.82 -10.00 -27.84
C LEU A 314 -13.54 -10.98 -26.90
N HIS A 315 -14.67 -11.50 -27.35
CA HIS A 315 -15.43 -12.55 -26.70
C HIS A 315 -15.45 -13.78 -27.60
N GLU A 316 -14.57 -14.75 -27.33
CA GLU A 316 -14.51 -15.99 -28.13
C GLU A 316 -15.57 -17.01 -27.71
N GLY A 317 -15.99 -16.99 -26.44
CA GLY A 317 -16.94 -17.93 -25.88
C GLY A 317 -16.41 -19.36 -25.92
N THR A 318 -17.27 -20.32 -26.27
CA THR A 318 -16.88 -21.73 -26.35
C THR A 318 -15.82 -21.94 -27.44
N SER A 319 -14.67 -22.47 -27.03
CA SER A 319 -13.50 -22.66 -27.88
C SER A 319 -12.86 -24.02 -27.66
N ALA A 320 -12.40 -24.68 -28.72
CA ALA A 320 -11.50 -25.82 -28.60
C ALA A 320 -10.06 -25.33 -28.38
N GLN A 321 -9.38 -25.84 -27.37
CA GLN A 321 -8.04 -25.40 -26.97
C GLN A 321 -7.07 -26.58 -26.82
N LEU A 322 -5.82 -26.41 -27.27
CA LEU A 322 -4.73 -27.37 -27.14
C LEU A 322 -3.41 -26.69 -26.78
N LEU A 323 -2.63 -27.28 -25.88
CA LEU A 323 -1.23 -26.91 -25.70
C LEU A 323 -0.37 -27.60 -26.77
N HIS A 324 0.17 -26.84 -27.71
CA HIS A 324 1.21 -27.30 -28.61
C HIS A 324 2.60 -27.13 -27.96
N VAL A 325 3.39 -28.20 -27.97
CA VAL A 325 4.82 -28.17 -27.63
C VAL A 325 5.60 -28.65 -28.84
N GLY A 326 6.42 -27.79 -29.44
CA GLY A 326 7.09 -28.05 -30.73
C GLY A 326 7.19 -26.81 -31.62
N SER A 327 7.73 -26.97 -32.83
CA SER A 327 7.86 -25.88 -33.79
C SER A 327 6.48 -25.48 -34.33
N TYR A 328 6.29 -24.21 -34.70
CA TYR A 328 5.04 -23.74 -35.32
C TYR A 328 4.70 -24.53 -36.60
N ASP A 329 5.70 -24.97 -37.35
CA ASP A 329 5.50 -25.77 -38.56
C ASP A 329 4.93 -27.18 -38.28
N ASP A 330 5.00 -27.65 -37.03
CA ASP A 330 4.49 -28.95 -36.55
C ASP A 330 3.03 -28.88 -36.06
N GLU A 331 2.38 -27.71 -36.15
CA GLU A 331 1.00 -27.51 -35.70
C GLU A 331 -0.02 -28.05 -36.71
N ALA A 332 0.32 -28.10 -37.99
CA ALA A 332 -0.59 -28.47 -39.09
C ALA A 332 -1.31 -29.82 -38.89
N PRO A 333 -0.65 -30.91 -38.45
CA PRO A 333 -1.35 -32.18 -38.18
C PRO A 333 -2.40 -32.08 -37.07
N LYS A 334 -2.14 -31.27 -36.03
CA LYS A 334 -3.07 -31.07 -34.91
C LYS A 334 -4.30 -30.26 -35.32
N LEU A 335 -4.09 -29.24 -36.16
CA LEU A 335 -5.18 -28.44 -36.74
C LEU A 335 -6.00 -29.26 -37.75
N ALA A 336 -5.36 -30.13 -38.53
CA ALA A 336 -6.08 -31.06 -39.40
C ALA A 336 -7.00 -31.98 -38.58
N ALA A 337 -6.47 -32.60 -37.52
CA ALA A 337 -7.26 -33.48 -36.63
C ALA A 337 -8.40 -32.74 -35.92
N LEU A 338 -8.20 -31.46 -35.56
CA LEU A 338 -9.29 -30.61 -35.06
C LEU A 338 -10.45 -30.56 -36.06
N HIS A 339 -10.14 -30.19 -37.31
CA HIS A 339 -11.14 -29.94 -38.35
C HIS A 339 -11.81 -31.21 -38.86
N SER A 340 -11.07 -32.30 -39.06
CA SER A 340 -11.60 -33.52 -39.67
C SER A 340 -12.29 -34.45 -38.67
N GLU A 341 -11.85 -34.49 -37.41
CA GLU A 341 -12.27 -35.50 -36.44
C GLU A 341 -12.94 -34.89 -35.20
N TYR A 342 -12.23 -34.03 -34.48
CA TYR A 342 -12.67 -33.55 -33.16
C TYR A 342 -13.98 -32.75 -33.24
N LEU A 343 -14.07 -31.79 -34.16
CA LEU A 343 -15.28 -30.96 -34.30
C LEU A 343 -16.51 -31.80 -34.69
N ALA A 344 -16.34 -32.74 -35.63
CA ALA A 344 -17.41 -33.63 -36.04
C ALA A 344 -17.88 -34.53 -34.88
N ALA A 345 -16.94 -35.10 -34.12
CA ALA A 345 -17.24 -35.95 -32.96
C ALA A 345 -17.98 -35.19 -31.84
N GLN A 346 -17.73 -33.89 -31.69
CA GLN A 346 -18.38 -33.04 -30.69
C GLN A 346 -19.67 -32.36 -31.19
N GLY A 347 -20.06 -32.56 -32.46
CA GLY A 347 -21.22 -31.86 -33.05
C GLY A 347 -21.01 -30.36 -33.16
N LEU A 348 -19.78 -29.91 -33.45
CA LEU A 348 -19.38 -28.51 -33.48
C LEU A 348 -18.96 -28.07 -34.89
N GLN A 349 -18.98 -26.75 -35.11
CA GLN A 349 -18.45 -26.07 -36.29
C GLN A 349 -17.65 -24.82 -35.87
N LEU A 350 -16.83 -24.29 -36.77
CA LEU A 350 -16.01 -23.11 -36.52
C LEU A 350 -16.88 -21.85 -36.27
N ASN A 351 -16.41 -20.97 -35.38
CA ASN A 351 -17.12 -19.74 -35.01
C ASN A 351 -16.19 -18.53 -34.85
N GLY A 352 -15.19 -18.39 -35.73
CA GLY A 352 -14.26 -17.26 -35.67
C GLY A 352 -12.88 -17.59 -36.21
N GLN A 353 -11.95 -16.68 -35.97
CA GLN A 353 -10.56 -16.76 -36.41
C GLN A 353 -9.77 -17.76 -35.58
N HIS A 354 -8.71 -18.33 -36.14
CA HIS A 354 -7.79 -19.18 -35.39
C HIS A 354 -6.98 -18.31 -34.43
N HIS A 355 -6.82 -18.73 -33.16
CA HIS A 355 -6.16 -17.94 -32.13
C HIS A 355 -4.96 -18.70 -31.55
N GLU A 356 -3.79 -18.07 -31.59
CA GLU A 356 -2.55 -18.59 -31.04
C GLU A 356 -2.04 -17.72 -29.89
N ILE A 357 -1.60 -18.33 -28.79
CA ILE A 357 -1.00 -17.65 -27.63
C ILE A 357 0.45 -18.12 -27.45
N TYR A 358 1.42 -17.23 -27.66
CA TYR A 358 2.85 -17.55 -27.65
C TYR A 358 3.42 -17.46 -26.24
N LEU A 359 3.39 -18.57 -25.49
CA LEU A 359 3.89 -18.61 -24.11
C LEU A 359 5.42 -18.56 -24.00
N SER A 360 6.11 -18.88 -25.09
CA SER A 360 7.58 -18.93 -25.18
C SER A 360 8.10 -17.88 -26.16
N ASP A 361 9.26 -17.29 -25.85
CA ASP A 361 9.94 -16.38 -26.78
C ASP A 361 10.79 -17.21 -27.77
N PRO A 362 10.48 -17.19 -29.08
CA PRO A 362 11.21 -17.99 -30.08
C PRO A 362 12.66 -17.56 -30.26
N ARG A 363 13.03 -16.35 -29.81
CA ARG A 363 14.43 -15.89 -29.84
C ARG A 363 15.27 -16.47 -28.71
N ARG A 364 14.62 -17.08 -27.70
CA ARG A 364 15.25 -17.55 -26.46
C ARG A 364 15.01 -19.04 -26.18
N THR A 365 14.17 -19.68 -26.97
CA THR A 365 13.68 -21.04 -26.73
C THR A 365 13.91 -21.87 -27.98
N GLU A 366 14.50 -23.05 -27.83
CA GLU A 366 14.69 -23.99 -28.94
C GLU A 366 13.33 -24.41 -29.53
N PRO A 367 13.20 -24.59 -30.85
CA PRO A 367 11.92 -24.90 -31.50
C PRO A 367 11.15 -26.07 -30.87
N ALA A 368 11.83 -27.17 -30.53
CA ALA A 368 11.23 -28.36 -29.92
C ALA A 368 10.65 -28.12 -28.50
N LYS A 369 10.95 -26.99 -27.87
CA LYS A 369 10.50 -26.63 -26.51
C LYS A 369 9.55 -25.44 -26.50
N LEU A 370 9.22 -24.87 -27.67
CA LEU A 370 8.26 -23.79 -27.76
C LEU A 370 6.89 -24.28 -27.27
N LYS A 371 6.20 -23.40 -26.57
CA LYS A 371 4.85 -23.63 -26.07
C LYS A 371 3.91 -22.60 -26.67
N THR A 372 2.95 -23.09 -27.43
CA THR A 372 1.89 -22.29 -28.06
C THR A 372 0.56 -22.86 -27.62
N ILE A 373 -0.37 -22.03 -27.19
CA ILE A 373 -1.76 -22.47 -27.03
C ILE A 373 -2.44 -22.24 -28.37
N LEU A 374 -2.98 -23.31 -28.95
CA LEU A 374 -3.84 -23.24 -30.12
C LEU A 374 -5.27 -23.20 -29.64
N ARG A 375 -6.05 -22.24 -30.14
CA ARG A 375 -7.45 -22.08 -29.78
C ARG A 375 -8.29 -21.79 -31.02
N GLN A 376 -9.43 -22.45 -31.10
CA GLN A 376 -10.40 -22.28 -32.18
C GLN A 376 -11.79 -22.02 -31.58
N PRO A 377 -12.37 -20.84 -31.77
CA PRO A 377 -13.77 -20.58 -31.42
C PRO A 377 -14.70 -21.52 -32.19
N VAL A 378 -15.70 -22.06 -31.49
CA VAL A 378 -16.63 -23.08 -32.01
C VAL A 378 -18.07 -22.79 -31.58
N LYS A 379 -19.03 -23.32 -32.34
CA LYS A 379 -20.45 -23.30 -32.00
C LYS A 379 -21.09 -24.65 -32.34
N PRO A 380 -22.26 -24.99 -31.77
CA PRO A 380 -23.02 -26.16 -32.19
C PRO A 380 -23.25 -26.18 -33.70
N ARG A 381 -23.17 -27.38 -34.28
CA ARG A 381 -23.56 -27.64 -35.67
C ARG A 381 -25.09 -27.61 -35.73
N GLU A 382 -25.63 -26.75 -36.57
CA GLU A 382 -27.08 -26.66 -36.81
C GLU A 382 -27.63 -27.89 -37.51
#